data_AF-A0A6N2LTI0-F1
#
_entry.id   AF-A0A6N2LTI0-F1
#
_cell.length_a   1.000
_cell.length_b   1.000
_cell.length_c   1.000
_cell.angle_alpha   90.00
_cell.angle_beta   90.00
_cell.angle_gamma   90.00
#
_symmetry.space_group_name_H-M   'P 1'
#
loop_
_entity.id
_entity.type
_entity.pdbx_description
1 polymer ?
#
loop_
_entity_poly.entity_id
_entity_poly.type
_entity_poly.pdbx_seq_one_letter_code
_entity_poly.pdbx_strand_id
1 'polypeptide(L)'
;MKQMLVTCGSISSALEMLAKAPYCFSIDKVFVIGGGQILRETLNGPRCDAIHVTRIETSVECDTFIPSIDFSMFQPWYSSPLLVENGIQYSFVTYVHVRNSEDGTIARKTDGKCNDVKSNSNGFEVENFSFLPKMIFEKRDKYMPHSRSIK
;
A
#
# COMPACT_ATOMS: atom_id res chain seq x y z
N MET A 1 16.12 -21.98 14.70
CA MET A 1 15.43 -22.36 13.44
C MET A 1 14.52 -21.22 13.03
N LYS A 2 14.59 -20.75 11.79
CA LYS A 2 13.70 -19.68 11.28
C LYS A 2 12.38 -20.34 10.89
N GLN A 3 11.29 -20.03 11.59
CA GLN A 3 9.97 -20.57 11.27
C GLN A 3 9.48 -19.93 9.96
N MET A 4 9.15 -20.74 8.96
CA MET A 4 8.74 -20.24 7.63
C MET A 4 7.23 -20.08 7.46
N LEU A 5 6.46 -20.70 8.35
CA LEU A 5 4.99 -20.67 8.38
C LEU A 5 4.51 -20.42 9.81
N VAL A 6 3.57 -19.48 9.94
CA VAL A 6 2.89 -19.15 11.20
C VAL A 6 1.39 -19.07 10.94
N THR A 7 0.59 -19.43 11.95
CA THR A 7 -0.87 -19.38 11.87
C THR A 7 -1.42 -18.41 12.92
N CYS A 8 -2.47 -17.67 12.57
CA CYS A 8 -3.14 -16.73 13.46
C CYS A 8 -4.65 -16.83 13.27
N GLY A 9 -5.42 -16.53 14.32
CA GLY A 9 -6.87 -16.56 14.26
C GLY A 9 -7.51 -15.33 13.62
N SER A 10 -6.74 -14.27 13.35
CA SER A 10 -7.21 -13.03 12.73
C SER A 10 -6.08 -12.21 12.12
N ILE A 11 -6.41 -11.25 11.26
CA ILE A 11 -5.44 -10.30 10.70
C ILE A 11 -4.80 -9.45 11.80
N SER A 12 -5.58 -8.94 12.75
CA SER A 12 -5.05 -8.19 13.89
C SER A 12 -4.01 -8.98 14.69
N SER A 13 -4.30 -10.25 15.01
CA SER A 13 -3.36 -11.11 15.72
C SER A 13 -2.10 -11.39 14.90
N ALA A 14 -2.22 -11.58 13.58
CA ALA A 14 -1.08 -11.73 12.70
C ALA A 14 -0.19 -10.47 12.70
N LEU A 15 -0.76 -9.30 12.47
CA LEU A 15 -0.01 -8.04 12.46
C LEU A 15 0.68 -7.75 13.80
N GLU A 16 0.00 -8.00 14.92
CA GLU A 16 0.59 -7.85 16.26
C GLU A 16 1.76 -8.80 16.52
N MET A 17 1.68 -10.03 16.01
CA MET A 17 2.78 -11.00 16.12
C MET A 17 3.97 -10.58 15.24
N LEU A 18 3.73 -10.13 14.01
CA LEU A 18 4.80 -9.66 13.11
C LEU A 18 5.48 -8.39 13.63
N ALA A 19 4.77 -7.57 14.40
CA ALA A 19 5.31 -6.38 15.06
C ALA A 19 6.19 -6.68 16.30
N LYS A 20 6.32 -7.94 16.72
CA LYS A 20 7.10 -8.36 17.89
C LYS A 20 8.37 -9.12 17.49
N ALA A 21 9.32 -9.22 18.42
CA ALA A 21 10.51 -10.04 18.24
C ALA A 21 10.13 -11.53 18.08
N PRO A 22 10.83 -12.29 17.21
CA PRO A 22 11.98 -11.87 16.41
C PRO A 22 11.60 -11.25 15.05
N TYR A 23 10.32 -11.22 14.69
CA TYR A 23 9.84 -10.86 13.36
C TYR A 23 10.07 -9.39 13.01
N CYS A 24 9.86 -8.48 13.96
CA CYS A 24 10.03 -7.04 13.75
C CYS A 24 11.43 -6.62 13.29
N PHE A 25 12.46 -7.45 13.52
CA PHE A 25 13.84 -7.18 13.07
C PHE A 25 14.16 -7.76 11.68
N SER A 26 13.28 -8.59 11.13
CA SER A 26 13.55 -9.35 9.89
C SER A 26 12.51 -9.13 8.79
N ILE A 27 11.39 -8.47 9.11
CA ILE A 27 10.30 -8.18 8.19
C ILE A 27 10.30 -6.68 7.93
N ASP A 28 10.60 -6.31 6.68
CA ASP A 28 10.53 -4.92 6.22
C ASP A 28 9.12 -4.56 5.74
N LYS A 29 8.44 -5.48 5.04
CA LYS A 29 7.11 -5.25 4.45
C LYS A 29 6.20 -6.46 4.61
N VAL A 30 4.91 -6.18 4.79
CA VAL A 30 3.85 -7.18 4.87
C VAL A 30 2.94 -7.01 3.66
N PHE A 31 2.65 -8.11 2.97
CA PHE A 31 1.72 -8.13 1.83
C PHE A 31 0.52 -8.99 2.16
N VAL A 32 -0.67 -8.46 1.89
CA VAL A 32 -1.91 -9.24 1.91
C VAL A 32 -2.19 -9.71 0.49
N ILE A 33 -2.26 -11.03 0.29
CA ILE A 33 -2.41 -11.65 -1.04
C ILE A 33 -3.77 -12.35 -1.27
N GLY A 34 -4.69 -12.28 -0.29
CA GLY A 34 -6.02 -12.89 -0.40
C GLY A 34 -6.40 -13.73 0.83
N GLY A 35 -7.55 -14.44 0.83
CA GLY A 35 -8.60 -14.45 -0.21
C GLY A 35 -9.62 -13.32 -0.07
N GLY A 36 -10.77 -13.40 -0.75
CA GLY A 36 -11.77 -12.32 -0.79
C GLY A 36 -12.24 -11.82 0.58
N GLN A 37 -12.36 -12.71 1.58
CA GLN A 37 -12.68 -12.30 2.96
C GLN A 37 -11.60 -11.41 3.57
N ILE A 38 -10.33 -11.79 3.41
CA ILE A 38 -9.19 -11.03 3.95
C ILE A 38 -9.07 -9.68 3.23
N LEU A 39 -9.28 -9.65 1.92
CA LEU A 39 -9.26 -8.39 1.16
C LEU A 39 -10.40 -7.46 1.57
N ARG A 40 -11.61 -7.98 1.86
CA ARG A 40 -12.72 -7.15 2.41
C ARG A 40 -12.36 -6.47 3.72
N GLU A 41 -11.59 -7.14 4.59
CA GLU A 41 -11.16 -6.58 5.88
C GLU A 41 -10.02 -5.57 5.74
N THR A 42 -9.17 -5.71 4.72
CA THR A 42 -7.87 -5.02 4.68
C THR A 42 -7.67 -4.03 3.54
N LEU A 43 -8.29 -4.22 2.38
CA LEU A 43 -7.98 -3.47 1.15
C LEU A 43 -8.25 -1.97 1.28
N ASN A 44 -9.37 -1.60 1.91
CA ASN A 44 -9.71 -0.20 2.20
C ASN A 44 -9.46 0.16 3.68
N GLY A 45 -8.62 -0.62 4.37
CA GLY A 45 -8.31 -0.40 5.78
C GLY A 45 -7.23 0.68 5.97
N PRO A 46 -7.20 1.38 7.12
CA PRO A 46 -6.24 2.47 7.38
C PRO A 46 -4.78 2.01 7.48
N ARG A 47 -4.53 0.69 7.53
CA ARG A 47 -3.19 0.08 7.54
C ARG A 47 -2.74 -0.38 6.15
N CYS A 48 -3.54 -0.16 5.10
CA CYS A 48 -3.18 -0.50 3.73
C CYS A 48 -2.51 0.70 3.06
N ASP A 49 -1.19 0.64 2.93
CA ASP A 49 -0.42 1.77 2.39
C ASP A 49 -0.50 1.86 0.86
N ALA A 50 -0.59 0.71 0.19
CA ALA A 50 -0.69 0.62 -1.26
C ALA A 50 -1.41 -0.64 -1.72
N ILE A 51 -2.07 -0.52 -2.87
CA ILE A 51 -2.75 -1.62 -3.55
C ILE A 51 -2.02 -1.86 -4.87
N HIS A 52 -1.41 -3.03 -5.00
CA HIS A 52 -0.84 -3.51 -6.25
C HIS A 52 -1.82 -4.50 -6.88
N VAL A 53 -2.37 -4.16 -8.04
CA VAL A 53 -3.38 -4.98 -8.72
C VAL A 53 -2.99 -5.22 -10.18
N THR A 54 -3.21 -6.45 -10.62
CA THR A 54 -3.22 -6.79 -12.05
C THR A 54 -4.64 -6.64 -12.55
N ARG A 55 -4.90 -5.66 -13.42
CA ARG A 55 -6.19 -5.51 -14.09
C ARG A 55 -6.22 -6.42 -15.32
N ILE A 56 -7.20 -7.32 -15.37
CA ILE A 56 -7.47 -8.17 -16.52
C ILE A 56 -8.55 -7.50 -17.36
N GLU A 57 -8.30 -7.29 -18.64
CA GLU A 57 -9.21 -6.63 -19.59
C GLU A 57 -10.15 -7.64 -20.28
N THR A 58 -10.54 -8.68 -19.54
CA THR A 58 -11.42 -9.75 -20.01
C THR A 58 -12.41 -10.10 -18.91
N SER A 59 -13.68 -10.31 -19.29
CA SER A 59 -14.68 -10.84 -18.36
C SER A 59 -14.49 -12.34 -18.21
N VAL A 60 -14.39 -12.82 -16.97
CA VAL A 60 -14.25 -14.24 -16.62
C VAL A 60 -15.32 -14.58 -15.59
N GLU A 61 -15.94 -15.76 -15.70
CA GLU A 61 -16.84 -16.25 -14.66
C GLU A 61 -16.06 -16.54 -13.38
N CYS A 62 -16.47 -15.96 -12.25
CA CYS A 62 -15.79 -16.08 -10.96
C CYS A 62 -16.83 -16.19 -9.84
N ASP A 63 -16.49 -16.92 -8.77
CA ASP A 63 -17.30 -17.03 -7.56
C ASP A 63 -16.87 -16.04 -6.46
N THR A 64 -15.68 -15.46 -6.61
CA THR A 64 -15.01 -14.62 -5.62
C THR A 64 -14.51 -13.34 -6.27
N PHE A 65 -14.84 -12.21 -5.66
CA PHE A 65 -14.49 -10.89 -6.15
C PHE A 65 -13.69 -10.10 -5.10
N ILE A 66 -12.72 -9.31 -5.58
CA ILE A 66 -11.99 -8.33 -4.77
C ILE A 66 -12.96 -7.17 -4.46
N PRO A 67 -12.97 -6.62 -3.22
CA PRO A 67 -13.78 -5.44 -2.92
C PRO A 67 -13.39 -4.25 -3.81
N SER A 68 -14.34 -3.37 -4.08
CA SER A 68 -14.05 -2.11 -4.79
C SER A 68 -13.03 -1.27 -4.01
N ILE A 69 -12.04 -0.74 -4.73
CA ILE A 69 -11.07 0.21 -4.17
C ILE A 69 -11.79 1.53 -3.88
N ASP A 70 -11.66 2.06 -2.66
CA ASP A 70 -12.15 3.39 -2.31
C ASP A 70 -11.21 4.47 -2.84
N PHE A 71 -11.56 5.07 -3.97
CA PHE A 71 -10.75 6.12 -4.61
C PHE A 71 -10.78 7.46 -3.86
N SER A 72 -11.57 7.60 -2.79
CA SER A 72 -11.44 8.74 -1.87
C SER A 72 -10.22 8.58 -0.95
N MET A 73 -9.85 7.32 -0.65
CA MET A 73 -8.69 6.97 0.17
C MET A 73 -7.45 6.68 -0.67
N PHE A 74 -7.60 6.31 -1.94
CA PHE A 74 -6.50 5.85 -2.78
C PHE A 74 -6.38 6.62 -4.10
N GLN A 75 -5.16 7.04 -4.42
CA GLN A 75 -4.84 7.67 -5.71
C GLN A 75 -3.98 6.76 -6.59
N PRO A 76 -4.15 6.81 -7.93
CA PRO A 76 -3.31 6.06 -8.85
C PRO A 76 -1.87 6.59 -8.79
N TRP A 77 -0.92 5.69 -8.55
CA TRP A 77 0.51 6.00 -8.49
C TRP A 77 1.27 5.58 -9.74
N TYR A 78 0.88 4.44 -10.32
CA TYR A 78 1.52 3.85 -11.48
C TYR A 78 0.52 3.00 -12.26
N SER A 79 0.63 3.01 -13.59
CA SER A 79 -0.03 2.07 -14.49
C SER A 79 0.94 1.67 -15.60
N SER A 80 1.06 0.37 -15.86
CA SER A 80 1.82 -0.12 -17.01
C SER A 80 1.01 0.06 -18.30
N PRO A 81 1.68 0.04 -19.47
CA PRO A 81 1.00 -0.24 -20.73
C PRO A 81 0.25 -1.57 -20.67
N LEU A 82 -0.71 -1.75 -21.57
CA LEU A 82 -1.38 -3.04 -21.79
C LEU A 82 -0.36 -4.07 -22.26
N LEU A 83 -0.42 -5.25 -21.64
CA LEU A 83 0.37 -6.42 -21.93
C LEU A 83 -0.56 -7.53 -22.43
N VAL A 84 -0.02 -8.44 -23.23
CA VAL A 84 -0.76 -9.60 -23.75
C VAL A 84 0.02 -10.86 -23.43
N GLU A 85 -0.62 -11.80 -22.75
CA GLU A 85 -0.07 -13.13 -22.51
C GLU A 85 -1.16 -14.18 -22.74
N ASN A 86 -0.88 -15.17 -23.59
CA ASN A 86 -1.86 -16.20 -23.97
C ASN A 86 -3.21 -15.64 -24.45
N GLY A 87 -3.19 -14.49 -25.13
CA GLY A 87 -4.40 -13.81 -25.61
C GLY A 87 -5.17 -13.02 -24.54
N ILE A 88 -4.71 -13.02 -23.28
CA ILE A 88 -5.31 -12.23 -22.20
C ILE A 88 -4.60 -10.88 -22.10
N GLN A 89 -5.38 -9.81 -22.20
CA GLN A 89 -4.90 -8.45 -22.01
C GLN A 89 -4.92 -8.09 -20.53
N TYR A 90 -3.82 -7.48 -20.04
CA TYR A 90 -3.75 -7.02 -18.66
C TYR A 90 -2.83 -5.82 -18.48
N SER A 91 -2.96 -5.14 -17.35
CA SER A 91 -2.05 -4.08 -16.91
C SER A 91 -1.73 -4.21 -15.42
N PHE A 92 -0.55 -3.75 -15.02
CA PHE A 92 -0.18 -3.59 -13.62
C PHE A 92 -0.51 -2.18 -13.17
N VAL A 93 -1.32 -2.06 -12.11
CA VAL A 93 -1.70 -0.77 -11.54
C VAL A 93 -1.34 -0.75 -10.07
N THR A 94 -0.80 0.38 -9.62
CA THR A 94 -0.56 0.65 -8.19
C THR A 94 -1.36 1.86 -7.77
N TYR A 95 -2.10 1.72 -6.69
CA TYR A 95 -2.73 2.81 -5.97
C TYR A 95 -2.03 3.00 -4.63
N VAL A 96 -2.00 4.23 -4.15
CA VAL A 96 -1.38 4.58 -2.88
C VAL A 96 -2.39 5.31 -2.01
N HIS A 97 -2.40 4.98 -0.72
CA HIS A 97 -3.27 5.61 0.24
C HIS A 97 -2.92 7.10 0.38
N VAL A 98 -3.92 7.96 0.26
CA VAL A 98 -3.84 9.38 0.55
C VAL A 98 -3.87 9.53 2.05
N ARG A 99 -2.77 9.97 2.65
CA ARG A 99 -2.76 10.37 4.05
C ARG A 99 -2.92 11.88 4.07
N ASN A 100 -4.04 12.35 4.64
CA ASN A 100 -4.13 13.75 5.00
C ASN A 100 -3.27 13.93 6.26
N SER A 101 -2.41 14.93 6.26
CA SER A 101 -1.51 15.31 7.36
C SER A 101 -2.23 15.58 8.71
N GLU A 102 -3.55 15.46 8.76
CA GLU A 102 -4.40 15.75 9.92
C GLU A 102 -4.67 14.54 10.84
N ASP A 103 -4.34 13.29 10.45
CA ASP A 103 -4.42 12.15 11.38
C ASP A 103 -3.13 12.00 12.18
N GLY A 104 -2.92 12.96 13.07
CA GLY A 104 -1.86 12.94 14.05
C GLY A 104 -2.03 11.79 15.05
N THR A 105 -1.08 10.86 15.02
CA THR A 105 -0.50 10.20 16.20
C THR A 105 -1.38 9.19 16.96
N ILE A 106 -1.20 7.90 16.67
CA ILE A 106 -0.87 6.93 17.74
C ILE A 106 0.47 6.25 17.40
N ALA A 107 1.50 7.06 17.22
CA ALA A 107 2.82 6.63 17.63
C ALA A 107 2.77 6.54 19.17
N ARG A 108 2.65 5.32 19.71
CA ARG A 108 2.88 5.08 21.13
C ARG A 108 4.33 5.49 21.43
N LYS A 109 4.48 6.72 21.94
CA LYS A 109 5.68 7.12 22.65
C LYS A 109 5.76 6.27 23.93
N THR A 110 6.74 5.38 24.02
CA THR A 110 7.37 5.09 25.31
C THR A 110 8.41 6.16 25.56
N ASP A 111 8.12 6.99 26.55
CA ASP A 111 8.92 7.97 27.30
C ASP A 111 10.25 8.52 26.72
N GLY A 112 10.23 9.84 26.50
CA GLY A 112 11.41 10.70 26.28
C GLY A 112 11.01 12.13 25.90
N LYS A 113 10.91 13.04 26.90
CA LYS A 113 10.55 14.48 26.85
C LYS A 113 11.63 15.31 26.09
N CYS A 114 11.43 16.47 25.43
CA CYS A 114 10.69 17.71 25.75
C CYS A 114 10.25 18.55 24.51
N ASN A 115 9.54 19.66 24.78
CA ASN A 115 8.75 20.52 23.89
C ASN A 115 9.56 21.48 22.99
N ASP A 116 8.99 21.90 21.85
CA ASP A 116 8.66 23.30 21.53
C ASP A 116 7.82 23.40 20.24
N VAL A 117 6.76 24.20 20.27
CA VAL A 117 5.87 24.51 19.14
C VAL A 117 6.32 25.83 18.50
N LYS A 118 6.48 25.85 17.17
CA LYS A 118 6.23 27.05 16.37
C LYS A 118 5.74 26.68 14.98
N SER A 119 4.69 27.40 14.58
CA SER A 119 3.75 27.13 13.48
C SER A 119 4.22 27.57 12.08
N ASN A 120 3.50 27.00 11.11
CA ASN A 120 3.10 27.50 9.78
C ASN A 120 4.12 27.56 8.62
N SER A 121 3.81 26.78 7.57
CA SER A 121 3.47 27.35 6.24
C SER A 121 2.84 26.28 5.33
N ASN A 122 1.76 26.65 4.64
CA ASN A 122 1.05 25.87 3.64
C ASN A 122 1.98 25.26 2.57
N GLY A 123 1.95 23.94 2.46
CA GLY A 123 2.43 23.18 1.32
C GLY A 123 1.86 21.78 1.43
N PHE A 124 1.13 21.31 0.41
CA PHE A 124 0.87 19.88 0.26
C PHE A 124 2.22 19.20 0.01
N GLU A 125 2.87 18.77 1.08
CA GLU A 125 4.06 17.93 0.97
C GLU A 125 3.61 16.60 0.39
N VAL A 126 4.13 16.30 -0.79
CA VAL A 126 4.09 14.98 -1.41
C VAL A 126 4.75 14.02 -0.42
N GLU A 127 3.94 13.35 0.39
CA GLU A 127 4.45 12.44 1.41
C GLU A 127 5.39 11.41 0.76
N ASN A 128 6.55 11.24 1.39
CA ASN A 128 7.64 10.42 0.89
C ASN A 128 7.18 8.96 0.66
N PHE A 129 6.92 8.59 -0.60
CA PHE A 129 6.45 7.25 -0.98
C PHE A 129 7.52 6.16 -0.87
N SER A 130 8.64 6.40 -0.16
CA SER A 130 9.82 5.52 -0.09
C SER A 130 9.52 4.09 0.37
N PHE A 131 8.34 3.87 0.96
CA PHE A 131 7.84 2.54 1.32
C PHE A 131 7.46 1.68 0.11
N LEU A 132 7.28 2.24 -1.09
CA LEU A 132 7.00 1.44 -2.28
C LEU A 132 8.24 0.62 -2.71
N PRO A 133 8.08 -0.60 -3.23
CA PRO A 133 9.19 -1.34 -3.85
C PRO A 133 9.92 -0.51 -4.91
N LYS A 134 11.26 -0.53 -4.91
CA LYS A 134 12.11 0.26 -5.85
C LYS A 134 11.70 0.07 -7.32
N MET A 135 11.33 -1.15 -7.70
CA MET A 135 10.85 -1.45 -9.05
C MET A 135 9.62 -0.61 -9.46
N ILE A 136 8.77 -0.19 -8.52
CA ILE A 136 7.59 0.63 -8.82
C ILE A 136 8.00 2.08 -9.09
N PHE A 137 8.99 2.60 -8.36
CA PHE A 137 9.56 3.91 -8.64
C PHE A 137 10.21 3.98 -10.00
N GLU A 138 11.10 3.03 -10.29
CA GLU A 138 11.82 2.95 -11.56
C GLU A 138 10.85 2.83 -12.76
N LYS A 139 9.76 2.09 -12.58
CA LYS A 139 8.70 1.97 -13.59
C LYS A 139 7.86 3.25 -13.71
N ARG A 140 7.53 3.92 -12.61
CA ARG A 140 6.82 5.22 -12.67
C ARG A 140 7.62 6.24 -13.48
N ASP A 141 8.90 6.43 -13.20
CA ASP A 141 9.71 7.41 -13.93
C ASP A 141 9.84 7.09 -15.43
N LYS A 142 9.76 5.80 -15.78
CA LYS A 142 9.84 5.33 -17.17
C LYS A 142 8.53 5.52 -17.95
N TYR A 143 7.38 5.31 -17.33
CA TYR A 143 6.07 5.30 -18.00
C TYR A 143 5.20 6.52 -17.71
N MET A 144 5.53 7.27 -16.65
CA MET A 144 5.04 8.61 -16.34
C MET A 144 6.21 9.51 -15.97
N PRO A 145 7.14 9.79 -16.91
CA PRO A 145 8.16 10.79 -16.69
C PRO A 145 7.42 12.09 -16.37
N HIS A 146 7.78 12.71 -15.25
CA HIS A 146 7.31 14.01 -14.77
C HIS A 146 6.64 14.80 -15.89
N SER A 147 5.35 15.11 -15.75
CA SER A 147 4.71 16.16 -16.54
C SER A 147 5.54 17.43 -16.36
N ARG A 148 6.52 17.63 -17.24
CA ARG A 148 7.30 18.85 -17.32
C ARG A 148 6.33 19.93 -17.82
N SER A 149 5.80 20.65 -16.83
CA SER A 149 5.40 22.06 -16.83
C SER A 149 4.50 22.55 -17.98
N ILE A 150 3.28 22.94 -17.64
CA ILE A 150 2.56 23.98 -18.39
C ILE A 150 2.20 25.10 -17.41
N LYS A 151 3.08 26.13 -17.44
CA LYS A 151 3.00 27.53 -16.96
C LYS A 151 2.57 27.80 -15.52
#